data_AF-A0A6A7LX75-F1
#
_entry.id   AF-A0A6A7LX75-F1
#
_cell.length_a   1.000
_cell.length_b   1.000
_cell.length_c   1.000
_cell.angle_alpha   90.00
_cell.angle_beta   90.00
_cell.angle_gamma   90.00
#
_symmetry.space_group_name_H-M   'P 1'
#
loop_
_entity.id
_entity.type
_entity.pdbx_description
1 polymer ?
#
loop_
_entity_poly.entity_id
_entity_poly.type
_entity_poly.pdbx_seq_one_letter_code
_entity_poly.pdbx_strand_id
1 'polypeptide(L)' 'VAVGVVATAVYASIKEWAVVVPTLAWAGGFGAALAIGAVAGLLPALRAARLSPTEALRTV' A
#
# COMPACT_ATOMS: atom_id res chain seq x y z
N VAL A 1 -8.90 2.67 6.14
CA VAL A 1 -9.07 1.56 7.12
C VAL A 1 -10.42 1.65 7.82
N ALA A 2 -10.72 2.72 8.56
CA ALA A 2 -12.00 2.87 9.28
C ALA A 2 -13.24 2.63 8.40
N VAL A 3 -13.29 3.20 7.20
CA VAL A 3 -14.38 2.99 6.23
C VAL A 3 -14.54 1.51 5.84
N GLY A 4 -13.44 0.78 5.63
CA GLY A 4 -13.47 -0.64 5.30
C GLY A 4 -13.96 -1.50 6.46
N VAL A 5 -13.54 -1.17 7.69
CA VAL A 5 -14.03 -1.85 8.92
C VAL A 5 -15.54 -1.62 9.08
N VAL A 6 -16.00 -0.37 8.91
CA VAL A 6 -17.43 -0.04 8.97
C VAL A 6 -18.21 -0.78 7.89
N ALA A 7 -17.73 -0.81 6.65
CA ALA A 7 -18.38 -1.54 5.56
C ALA A 7 -18.52 -3.04 5.88
N THR A 8 -17.44 -3.69 6.36
CA THR A 8 -17.48 -5.11 6.74
C THR A 8 -18.42 -5.37 7.92
N ALA A 9 -18.41 -4.50 8.93
CA ALA A 9 -19.30 -4.63 10.09
C ALA A 9 -20.77 -4.47 9.73
N VAL A 10 -21.11 -3.47 8.91
CA VAL A 10 -22.48 -3.23 8.41
C VAL A 10 -22.96 -4.39 7.53
N TYR A 11 -22.09 -4.89 6.64
CA TYR A 11 -22.48 -5.99 5.77
C TYR A 11 -22.72 -7.29 6.55
N ALA A 12 -21.82 -7.61 7.49
CA ALA A 12 -21.95 -8.79 8.34
C ALA A 12 -23.19 -8.70 9.26
N SER A 13 -23.51 -7.52 9.80
CA SER A 13 -24.71 -7.35 10.64
C SER A 13 -26.01 -7.52 9.85
N ILE A 14 -26.09 -7.01 8.62
CA ILE A 14 -27.26 -7.23 7.73
C ILE A 14 -27.46 -8.72 7.42
N LYS A 15 -26.36 -9.49 7.36
CA LYS A 15 -26.38 -10.92 7.07
C LYS A 15 -26.47 -11.81 8.31
N GLU A 16 -26.51 -11.22 9.51
CA GLU A 16 -26.38 -11.92 10.80
C GLU A 16 -25.15 -12.86 10.87
N TRP A 17 -24.06 -12.46 10.23
CA TRP A 17 -22.80 -13.18 10.25
C TRP A 17 -21.88 -12.64 11.33
N ALA A 18 -21.02 -13.52 11.86
CA ALA A 18 -19.95 -13.09 12.74
C ALA A 18 -19.02 -12.12 11.99
N VAL A 19 -18.74 -10.96 12.62
CA VAL A 19 -17.79 -9.98 12.08
C VAL A 19 -16.37 -10.53 12.27
N VAL A 20 -15.87 -11.23 11.26
CA VAL A 20 -14.51 -11.78 11.26
C VAL A 20 -13.69 -11.06 10.19
N VAL A 21 -12.63 -10.36 10.63
CA VAL A 21 -11.63 -9.77 9.73
C VAL A 21 -10.39 -10.66 9.75
N PRO A 22 -10.12 -11.46 8.70
CA PRO A 22 -9.00 -12.39 8.70
C PRO A 22 -7.65 -11.67 8.82
N THR A 23 -6.71 -12.28 9.54
CA THR A 23 -5.33 -11.74 9.68
C THR A 23 -4.64 -11.59 8.33
N LEU A 24 -4.84 -12.56 7.44
CA LEU A 24 -4.36 -12.52 6.05
C LEU A 24 -4.80 -11.29 5.27
N ALA A 25 -6.02 -10.78 5.50
CA ALA A 25 -6.56 -9.67 4.73
C ALA A 25 -5.80 -8.36 5.01
N TRP A 26 -5.60 -8.01 6.27
CA TRP A 26 -4.90 -6.78 6.63
C TRP A 26 -3.37 -6.93 6.57
N ALA A 27 -2.82 -8.08 7.00
CA ALA A 27 -1.39 -8.32 6.94
C ALA A 27 -0.90 -8.46 5.49
N GLY A 28 -1.66 -9.18 4.65
CA GLY A 28 -1.39 -9.30 3.21
C GLY A 28 -1.54 -7.95 2.51
N GLY A 29 -2.58 -7.17 2.82
CA GLY A 29 -2.75 -5.82 2.29
C GLY A 29 -1.59 -4.87 2.65
N PHE A 30 -1.14 -4.90 3.90
CA PHE A 30 0.01 -4.12 4.36
C PHE A 30 1.31 -4.56 3.68
N GLY A 31 1.56 -5.88 3.62
CA GLY A 31 2.72 -6.43 2.94
C GLY A 31 2.75 -6.11 1.44
N ALA A 32 1.59 -6.19 0.77
CA ALA A 32 1.45 -5.81 -0.62
C ALA A 32 1.72 -4.30 -0.83
N ALA A 33 1.19 -3.44 0.03
CA ALA A 33 1.44 -2.00 -0.06
C ALA A 33 2.93 -1.66 0.06
N LEU A 34 3.63 -2.30 1.00
CA LEU A 34 5.09 -2.13 1.14
C LEU A 34 5.84 -2.65 -0.08
N ALA A 35 5.52 -3.86 -0.57
CA ALA A 35 6.19 -4.44 -1.72
C ALA A 35 6.00 -3.59 -2.99
N ILE A 36 4.77 -3.16 -3.25
CA ILE A 36 4.44 -2.31 -4.41
C ILE A 36 5.16 -0.96 -4.28
N GLY A 37 5.07 -0.30 -3.12
CA GLY A 37 5.74 0.98 -2.88
C GLY A 37 7.26 0.87 -3.02
N ALA A 38 7.86 -0.21 -2.53
CA ALA A 38 9.28 -0.49 -2.68
C ALA A 38 9.67 -0.65 -4.15
N VAL A 39 8.95 -1.47 -4.94
CA VAL A 39 9.27 -1.64 -6.37
C VAL A 39 9.08 -0.34 -7.14
N ALA A 40 7.96 0.34 -6.91
CA ALA A 40 7.61 1.58 -7.60
C ALA A 40 8.56 2.74 -7.25
N GLY A 41 9.10 2.80 -6.03
CA GLY A 41 10.04 3.83 -5.60
C GLY A 41 11.51 3.49 -5.87
N LEU A 42 11.89 2.22 -5.73
CA LEU A 42 13.29 1.81 -5.86
C LEU A 42 13.77 1.88 -7.32
N LEU A 43 12.94 1.47 -8.29
CA LEU A 43 13.29 1.55 -9.71
C LEU A 43 13.64 2.98 -10.17
N PRO A 44 12.81 4.01 -9.93
CA PRO A 44 13.18 5.38 -10.25
C PRO A 44 14.32 5.92 -9.39
N ALA A 45 14.40 5.57 -8.10
CA ALA A 45 15.51 6.00 -7.24
C ALA A 45 16.87 5.50 -7.75
N LEU A 46 16.93 4.23 -8.18
CA LEU A 46 18.13 3.66 -8.78
C LEU A 46 18.48 4.31 -10.13
N ARG A 47 17.49 4.75 -10.90
CA ARG A 47 17.72 5.53 -12.12
C ARG A 47 18.31 6.90 -11.78
N ALA A 48 17.76 7.60 -10.79
CA ALA A 48 18.26 8.90 -10.35
C ALA A 48 19.69 8.81 -9.77
N ALA A 49 20.00 7.77 -9.01
CA ALA A 49 21.33 7.55 -8.44
C ALA A 49 22.44 7.34 -9.48
N ARG A 50 22.09 7.06 -10.74
CA ARG A 50 23.03 6.88 -11.85
C ARG A 50 23.26 8.16 -12.66
N LEU A 51 22.54 9.25 -12.37
CA LEU A 51 22.71 10.52 -13.05
C LEU A 51 24.01 11.21 -12.61
N SER A 52 24.60 12.00 -13.50
CA SER A 52 25.74 12.84 -13.12
C SER A 52 25.28 13.90 -12.09
N PRO A 53 26.12 14.30 -11.11
CA PRO A 53 25.72 15.25 -10.08
C PRO A 53 25.22 16.60 -10.63
N THR A 54 25.75 17.03 -11.78
CA THR A 54 25.31 18.25 -12.48
C THR A 54 23.95 18.11 -13.13
N GLU A 55 23.59 16.92 -13.64
CA GLU A 55 22.24 16.65 -14.17
C GLU A 55 21.23 16.47 -13.05
N ALA A 56 21.62 15.84 -11.94
CA ALA A 56 20.75 15.63 -10.80
C ALA A 56 20.33 16.95 -10.10
N LEU A 57 21.16 17.99 -10.16
CA LEU A 57 20.87 19.33 -9.62
C LEU A 57 20.04 20.21 -10.57
N ARG A 58 19.90 19.83 -11.84
CA ARG A 58 19.13 20.62 -12.81
C ARG A 58 17.64 20.36 -12.56
N THR A 59 16.94 21.35 -12.01
CA THR A 59 15.52 21.24 -11.66
C THR A 59 14.60 21.19 -12.88
N VAL A 60 15.02 21.76 -14.00
CA VAL A 60 14.53 21.56 -15.39
C VAL A 60 15.49 22.27 -16.33
#